data_AF-A0A7Z0CNA2-F1
#
_entry.id   AF-A0A7Z0CNA2-F1
#
_cell.length_a   1.000
_cell.length_b   1.000
_cell.length_c   1.000
_cell.angle_alpha   90.00
_cell.angle_beta   90.00
_cell.angle_gamma   90.00
#
_symmetry.space_group_name_H-M   'P 1'
#
loop_
_entity.id
_entity.type
_entity.pdbx_description
1 polymer ?
#
loop_
_entity_poly.entity_id
_entity_poly.type
_entity_poly.pdbx_seq_one_letter_code
_entity_poly.pdbx_strand_id
1 'polypeptide(L)'
;MTTNDTAFHAADAIFMAEQAVGRARHVVEELHTTINSALRVLDDAELDSAKARLSDRGNYYLETAGEHLGRLQRRCSDNAELTDELTGHLERASQAVADAHDLLRDADTTDPALARDVAQLKPRLAVVGEMVDLAKPMARLAAQHVESAHQAAQQVTPPSLLEPVSLERSIATAGKELGRADEDVRLLENVVDHAAASARQSAGIASEITDNARRRMAEHGRAEGVPRQAAPAVGSPVR
;
A
#
# COMPACT_ATOMS: atom_id res chain seq x y z
N MET A 1 -25.93 20.54 2.69
CA MET A 1 -24.49 20.35 2.96
C MET A 1 -23.84 21.71 2.85
N THR A 2 -23.23 22.21 3.92
CA THR A 2 -22.55 23.50 3.92
C THR A 2 -21.14 23.37 3.31
N THR A 3 -20.51 24.48 2.92
CA THR A 3 -19.17 24.46 2.28
C THR A 3 -18.09 23.82 3.16
N ASN A 4 -18.19 23.97 4.50
CA ASN A 4 -17.32 23.31 5.47
C ASN A 4 -17.51 21.79 5.55
N ASP A 5 -18.72 21.28 5.27
CA ASP A 5 -19.00 19.85 5.35
C ASP A 5 -18.28 19.09 4.23
N THR A 6 -18.19 19.64 3.02
CA THR A 6 -17.55 18.98 1.87
C THR A 6 -16.05 18.79 2.08
N ALA A 7 -15.32 19.83 2.49
CA ALA A 7 -13.89 19.72 2.77
C ALA A 7 -13.59 18.75 3.92
N PHE A 8 -14.42 18.78 4.98
CA PHE A 8 -14.30 17.87 6.11
C PHE A 8 -14.51 16.41 5.69
N HIS A 9 -15.58 16.11 4.94
CA HIS A 9 -15.85 14.76 4.46
C HIS A 9 -14.79 14.26 3.47
N ALA A 10 -14.26 15.12 2.61
CA ALA A 10 -13.17 14.76 1.71
C ALA A 10 -11.88 14.44 2.48
N ALA A 11 -11.56 15.22 3.51
CA ALA A 11 -10.42 14.98 4.38
C ALA A 11 -10.56 13.68 5.17
N ASP A 12 -11.76 13.38 5.68
CA ASP A 12 -12.06 12.12 6.37
C ASP A 12 -11.93 10.92 5.44
N ALA A 13 -12.46 10.99 4.22
CA ALA A 13 -12.31 9.95 3.21
C ALA A 13 -10.84 9.70 2.83
N ILE A 14 -10.04 10.77 2.64
CA ILE A 14 -8.58 10.65 2.40
C ILE A 14 -7.90 9.96 3.60
N PHE A 15 -8.24 10.34 4.82
CA PHE A 15 -7.68 9.73 6.02
C PHE A 15 -8.03 8.22 6.11
N MET A 16 -9.27 7.86 5.78
CA MET A 16 -9.69 6.45 5.73
C MET A 16 -8.93 5.66 4.67
N ALA A 17 -8.66 6.27 3.50
CA ALA A 17 -7.83 5.68 2.47
C ALA A 17 -6.39 5.47 2.97
N GLU A 18 -5.76 6.49 3.55
CA GLU A 18 -4.40 6.41 4.13
C GLU A 18 -4.31 5.33 5.21
N GLN A 19 -5.33 5.21 6.07
CA GLN A 19 -5.37 4.18 7.12
C GLN A 19 -5.54 2.77 6.55
N ALA A 20 -6.39 2.59 5.53
CA ALA A 20 -6.55 1.31 4.84
C ALA A 20 -5.24 0.87 4.18
N VAL A 21 -4.51 1.81 3.58
CA VAL A 21 -3.19 1.59 2.99
C VAL A 21 -2.15 1.23 4.03
N GLY A 22 -2.13 1.93 5.17
CA GLY A 22 -1.22 1.60 6.27
C GLY A 22 -1.41 0.17 6.78
N ARG A 23 -2.65 -0.33 6.79
CA ARG A 23 -2.94 -1.74 7.11
C ARG A 23 -2.51 -2.69 5.99
N ALA A 24 -2.77 -2.35 4.73
CA ALA A 24 -2.29 -3.14 3.60
C ALA A 24 -0.77 -3.32 3.65
N ARG A 25 -0.02 -2.26 3.97
CA ARG A 25 1.45 -2.32 4.17
C ARG A 25 1.85 -3.34 5.22
N HIS A 26 1.18 -3.33 6.37
CA HIS A 26 1.50 -4.27 7.45
C HIS A 26 1.29 -5.73 7.00
N VAL A 27 0.18 -5.99 6.29
CA VAL A 27 -0.11 -7.32 5.73
C VAL A 27 0.93 -7.73 4.67
N VAL A 28 1.44 -6.79 3.87
CA VAL A 28 2.54 -7.06 2.92
C VAL A 28 3.82 -7.49 3.64
N GLU A 29 4.19 -6.82 4.73
CA GLU A 29 5.36 -7.19 5.56
C GLU A 29 5.19 -8.59 6.20
N GLU A 30 3.97 -8.92 6.64
CA GLU A 30 3.62 -10.25 7.16
C GLU A 30 3.62 -11.33 6.07
N LEU A 31 3.10 -11.04 4.88
CA LEU A 31 3.14 -11.92 3.70
C LEU A 31 4.58 -12.25 3.33
N HIS A 32 5.44 -11.24 3.23
CA HIS A 32 6.86 -11.44 2.91
C HIS A 32 7.55 -12.34 3.93
N THR A 33 7.27 -12.15 5.22
CA THR A 33 7.82 -13.00 6.29
C THR A 33 7.30 -14.44 6.18
N THR A 34 6.01 -14.61 5.89
CA THR A 34 5.34 -15.91 5.85
C THR A 34 5.69 -16.71 4.59
N ILE A 35 5.83 -16.06 3.43
CA ILE A 35 6.32 -16.66 2.19
C ILE A 35 7.76 -17.14 2.36
N ASN A 36 8.65 -16.32 2.92
CA ASN A 36 10.02 -16.73 3.22
C ASN A 36 10.09 -17.93 4.19
N SER A 37 9.17 -17.97 5.15
CA SER A 37 9.03 -19.12 6.06
C SER A 37 8.59 -20.38 5.30
N ALA A 38 7.63 -20.25 4.38
CA ALA A 38 7.16 -21.35 3.54
C ALA A 38 8.27 -21.88 2.62
N LEU A 39 9.04 -21.00 1.99
CA LEU A 39 10.19 -21.37 1.13
C LEU A 39 11.24 -22.18 1.90
N ARG A 40 11.59 -21.78 3.13
CA ARG A 40 12.52 -22.55 3.97
C ARG A 40 11.98 -23.95 4.31
N VAL A 41 10.69 -24.05 4.65
CA VAL A 41 10.05 -25.34 4.92
C VAL A 41 10.04 -26.24 3.68
N LEU A 42 9.87 -25.64 2.50
CA LEU A 42 9.95 -26.35 1.23
C LEU A 42 11.36 -26.86 0.94
N ASP A 43 12.40 -26.06 1.18
CA ASP A 43 13.79 -26.47 1.02
C ASP A 43 14.11 -27.68 1.91
N ASP A 44 13.62 -27.67 3.16
CA ASP A 44 13.75 -28.82 4.06
C ASP A 44 13.01 -30.06 3.53
N ALA A 45 11.79 -29.89 3.00
CA ALA A 45 11.02 -30.98 2.40
C ALA A 45 11.73 -31.58 1.17
N GLU A 46 12.30 -30.73 0.32
CA GLU A 46 13.07 -31.15 -0.85
C GLU A 46 14.32 -31.94 -0.42
N LEU A 47 15.04 -31.44 0.58
CA LEU A 47 16.23 -32.10 1.11
C LEU A 47 15.92 -33.49 1.68
N ASP A 48 14.88 -33.62 2.49
CA ASP A 48 14.52 -34.92 3.07
C ASP A 48 13.91 -35.87 2.04
N SER A 49 13.14 -35.37 1.07
CA SER A 49 12.71 -36.16 -0.09
C SER A 49 13.91 -36.70 -0.89
N ALA A 50 14.95 -35.88 -1.10
CA ALA A 50 16.17 -36.33 -1.75
C ALA A 50 16.92 -37.39 -0.93
N LYS A 51 17.06 -37.20 0.39
CA LYS A 51 17.68 -38.20 1.30
C LYS A 51 16.92 -39.51 1.33
N ALA A 52 15.59 -39.47 1.26
CA ALA A 52 14.77 -40.67 1.25
C ALA A 52 15.11 -41.65 0.11
N ARG A 53 15.51 -41.12 -1.04
CA ARG A 53 15.89 -41.94 -2.22
C ARG A 53 17.31 -42.49 -2.13
N LEU A 54 18.19 -41.81 -1.40
CA LEU A 54 19.64 -42.08 -1.39
C LEU A 54 20.10 -42.83 -0.14
N SER A 55 19.22 -43.04 0.85
CA SER A 55 19.55 -43.62 2.14
C SER A 55 18.83 -44.93 2.40
N ASP A 56 19.50 -45.85 3.08
CA ASP A 56 18.89 -47.07 3.63
C ASP A 56 17.80 -46.79 4.68
N ARG A 57 17.74 -45.55 5.19
CA ARG A 57 16.69 -45.06 6.09
C ARG A 57 15.58 -44.30 5.34
N GLY A 58 15.30 -44.68 4.09
CA GLY A 58 14.35 -43.97 3.22
C GLY A 58 13.01 -43.64 3.87
N ASN A 59 12.41 -44.59 4.58
CA ASN A 59 11.12 -44.41 5.27
C ASN A 59 11.14 -43.28 6.32
N TYR A 60 12.25 -43.13 7.06
CA TYR A 60 12.38 -42.07 8.07
C TYR A 60 12.43 -40.68 7.43
N TYR A 61 13.15 -40.55 6.32
CA TYR A 61 13.22 -39.28 5.59
C TYR A 61 11.92 -38.95 4.85
N LEU A 62 11.19 -39.96 4.36
CA LEU A 62 9.84 -39.75 3.79
C LEU A 62 8.85 -39.26 4.84
N GLU A 63 8.89 -39.84 6.05
CA GLU A 63 8.06 -39.37 7.17
C GLU A 63 8.38 -37.90 7.51
N THR A 64 9.67 -37.57 7.63
CA THR A 64 10.15 -36.20 7.90
C THR A 64 9.72 -35.23 6.78
N ALA A 65 9.89 -35.60 5.52
CA ALA A 65 9.43 -34.81 4.37
C ALA A 65 7.90 -34.58 4.43
N GLY A 66 7.14 -35.60 4.80
CA GLY A 66 5.70 -35.49 5.05
C GLY A 66 5.35 -34.47 6.12
N GLU A 67 6.11 -34.39 7.22
CA GLU A 67 5.91 -33.36 8.25
C GLU A 67 6.20 -31.95 7.73
N HIS A 68 7.27 -31.77 6.97
CA HIS A 68 7.59 -30.48 6.33
C HIS A 68 6.47 -30.05 5.38
N LEU A 69 5.90 -30.98 4.61
CA LEU A 69 4.81 -30.68 3.69
C LEU A 69 3.50 -30.36 4.43
N GLY A 70 3.23 -31.01 5.57
CA GLY A 70 2.14 -30.61 6.45
C GLY A 70 2.34 -29.20 7.05
N ARG A 71 3.58 -28.79 7.33
CA ARG A 71 3.91 -27.41 7.71
C ARG A 71 3.72 -26.44 6.54
N LEU A 72 4.15 -26.81 5.33
CA LEU A 72 3.99 -26.03 4.11
C LEU A 72 2.52 -25.76 3.82
N GLN A 73 1.66 -26.77 3.89
CA GLN A 73 0.22 -26.62 3.68
C GLN A 73 -0.39 -25.57 4.62
N ARG A 74 -0.03 -25.60 5.90
CA ARG A 74 -0.45 -24.57 6.87
C ARG A 74 0.04 -23.19 6.47
N ARG A 75 1.32 -23.04 6.10
CA ARG A 75 1.87 -21.75 5.66
C ARG A 75 1.22 -21.21 4.40
N CYS A 76 0.89 -22.07 3.43
CA CYS A 76 0.16 -21.65 2.25
C CYS A 76 -1.28 -21.21 2.60
N SER A 77 -1.91 -21.83 3.60
CA SER A 77 -3.21 -21.39 4.13
C SER A 77 -3.09 -20.01 4.80
N ASP A 78 -2.11 -19.82 5.68
CA ASP A 78 -1.83 -18.53 6.33
C ASP A 78 -1.62 -17.43 5.26
N ASN A 79 -0.81 -17.72 4.22
CA ASN A 79 -0.58 -16.79 3.12
C ASN A 79 -1.88 -16.47 2.35
N ALA A 80 -2.76 -17.44 2.12
CA ALA A 80 -4.01 -17.20 1.41
C ALA A 80 -4.92 -16.24 2.19
N GLU A 81 -5.05 -16.44 3.50
CA GLU A 81 -5.78 -15.55 4.41
C GLU A 81 -5.20 -14.11 4.37
N LEU A 82 -3.88 -13.99 4.42
CA LEU A 82 -3.20 -12.69 4.33
C LEU A 82 -3.43 -12.01 2.96
N THR A 83 -3.43 -12.75 1.85
CA THR A 83 -3.71 -12.17 0.53
C THR A 83 -5.16 -11.69 0.38
N ASP A 84 -6.10 -12.37 1.02
CA ASP A 84 -7.50 -11.93 1.09
C ASP A 84 -7.64 -10.66 1.94
N GLU A 85 -6.97 -10.60 3.10
CA GLU A 85 -6.95 -9.42 3.95
C GLU A 85 -6.34 -8.21 3.24
N LEU A 86 -5.20 -8.40 2.56
CA LEU A 86 -4.54 -7.39 1.74
C LEU A 86 -5.50 -6.83 0.68
N THR A 87 -6.15 -7.72 -0.07
CA THR A 87 -7.13 -7.35 -1.10
C THR A 87 -8.27 -6.54 -0.48
N GLY A 88 -8.80 -6.98 0.67
CA GLY A 88 -9.85 -6.27 1.41
C GLY A 88 -9.42 -4.87 1.89
N HIS A 89 -8.16 -4.66 2.26
CA HIS A 89 -7.64 -3.33 2.60
C HIS A 89 -7.53 -2.43 1.38
N LEU A 90 -7.01 -2.95 0.26
CA LEU A 90 -6.86 -2.18 -0.97
C LEU A 90 -8.21 -1.81 -1.60
N GLU A 91 -9.23 -2.67 -1.51
CA GLU A 91 -10.58 -2.32 -1.96
C GLU A 91 -11.21 -1.23 -1.08
N ARG A 92 -11.02 -1.29 0.25
CA ARG A 92 -11.45 -0.20 1.15
C ARG A 92 -10.75 1.13 0.85
N ALA A 93 -9.44 1.09 0.58
CA ALA A 93 -8.69 2.28 0.18
C ALA A 93 -9.20 2.83 -1.15
N SER A 94 -9.43 1.95 -2.13
CA SER A 94 -9.96 2.31 -3.45
C SER A 94 -11.33 3.00 -3.36
N GLN A 95 -12.23 2.49 -2.53
CA GLN A 95 -13.53 3.11 -2.31
C GLN A 95 -13.40 4.49 -1.66
N ALA A 96 -12.59 4.60 -0.62
CA ALA A 96 -12.36 5.87 0.08
C ALA A 96 -11.69 6.93 -0.83
N VAL A 97 -10.79 6.52 -1.73
CA VAL A 97 -10.24 7.39 -2.78
C VAL A 97 -11.31 7.87 -3.74
N ALA A 98 -12.21 6.98 -4.19
CA ALA A 98 -13.31 7.35 -5.07
C ALA A 98 -14.27 8.35 -4.41
N ASP A 99 -14.65 8.10 -3.15
CA ASP A 99 -15.52 8.97 -2.37
C ASP A 99 -14.89 10.37 -2.20
N ALA A 100 -13.61 10.43 -1.84
CA ALA A 100 -12.87 11.69 -1.73
C ALA A 100 -12.77 12.42 -3.08
N HIS A 101 -12.55 11.69 -4.17
CA HIS A 101 -12.48 12.26 -5.51
C HIS A 101 -13.79 12.92 -5.90
N ASP A 102 -14.93 12.26 -5.68
CA ASP A 102 -16.25 12.81 -5.99
C ASP A 102 -16.57 14.05 -5.14
N LEU A 103 -16.27 14.01 -3.85
CA LEU A 103 -16.44 15.16 -2.95
C LEU A 103 -15.61 16.37 -3.40
N LEU A 104 -14.36 16.16 -3.81
CA LEU A 104 -13.49 17.24 -4.29
C LEU A 104 -13.82 17.71 -5.71
N ARG A 105 -14.40 16.85 -6.55
CA ARG A 105 -14.87 17.18 -7.91
C ARG A 105 -16.10 18.10 -7.85
N ASP A 106 -17.00 17.83 -6.92
CA ASP A 106 -18.28 18.55 -6.77
C ASP A 106 -18.21 19.75 -5.80
N ALA A 107 -17.02 20.04 -5.25
CA ALA A 107 -16.83 21.16 -4.32
C ALA A 107 -17.00 22.53 -5.00
N ASP A 108 -17.80 23.42 -4.39
CA ASP A 108 -18.00 24.79 -4.86
C ASP A 108 -16.78 25.67 -4.55
N THR A 109 -15.86 25.77 -5.52
CA THR A 109 -14.63 26.56 -5.40
C THR A 109 -14.82 28.07 -5.54
N THR A 110 -16.07 28.57 -5.58
CA THR A 110 -16.33 30.02 -5.52
C THR A 110 -16.08 30.60 -4.13
N ASP A 111 -16.17 29.78 -3.08
CA ASP A 111 -15.72 30.12 -1.72
C ASP A 111 -14.18 30.02 -1.61
N PRO A 112 -13.46 31.13 -1.36
CA PRO A 112 -12.00 31.12 -1.29
C PRO A 112 -11.42 30.23 -0.19
N ALA A 113 -12.15 30.00 0.91
CA ALA A 113 -11.69 29.12 1.99
C ALA A 113 -11.75 27.66 1.54
N LEU A 114 -12.90 27.24 0.99
CA LEU A 114 -13.07 25.89 0.44
C LEU A 114 -12.12 25.63 -0.73
N ALA A 115 -11.90 26.60 -1.62
CA ALA A 115 -10.95 26.47 -2.72
C ALA A 115 -9.52 26.18 -2.22
N ARG A 116 -9.12 26.79 -1.10
CA ARG A 116 -7.81 26.53 -0.48
C ARG A 116 -7.73 25.12 0.10
N ASP A 117 -8.77 24.67 0.79
CA ASP A 117 -8.79 23.32 1.38
C ASP A 117 -8.77 22.24 0.29
N VAL A 118 -9.57 22.41 -0.77
CA VAL A 118 -9.56 21.54 -1.95
C VAL A 118 -8.18 21.49 -2.59
N ALA A 119 -7.50 22.65 -2.72
CA ALA A 119 -6.15 22.71 -3.27
C ALA A 119 -5.11 21.97 -2.40
N GLN A 120 -5.33 21.87 -1.08
CA GLN A 120 -4.46 21.12 -0.16
C GLN A 120 -4.74 19.61 -0.18
N LEU A 121 -5.99 19.21 -0.37
CA LEU A 121 -6.41 17.80 -0.34
C LEU A 121 -6.13 17.06 -1.66
N LYS A 122 -6.25 17.73 -2.81
CA LYS A 122 -6.05 17.12 -4.14
C LYS A 122 -4.70 16.40 -4.30
N PRO A 123 -3.54 16.99 -3.91
CA PRO A 123 -2.26 16.30 -4.02
C PRO A 123 -2.18 15.04 -3.15
N ARG A 124 -2.73 15.06 -1.93
CA ARG A 124 -2.75 13.90 -1.04
C ARG A 124 -3.59 12.76 -1.64
N LEU A 125 -4.78 13.09 -2.14
CA LEU A 125 -5.64 12.14 -2.81
C LEU A 125 -4.97 11.51 -4.04
N ALA A 126 -4.27 12.31 -4.85
CA ALA A 126 -3.58 11.83 -6.03
C ALA A 126 -2.51 10.79 -5.69
N VAL A 127 -1.69 11.02 -4.66
CA VAL A 127 -0.65 10.08 -4.24
C VAL A 127 -1.25 8.77 -3.72
N VAL A 128 -2.29 8.84 -2.88
CA VAL A 128 -2.94 7.64 -2.35
C VAL A 128 -3.64 6.86 -3.47
N GLY A 129 -4.31 7.56 -4.39
CA GLY A 129 -4.98 6.96 -5.54
C GLY A 129 -4.01 6.22 -6.46
N GLU A 130 -2.91 6.86 -6.86
CA GLU A 130 -1.88 6.25 -7.71
C GLU A 130 -1.31 4.97 -7.07
N MET A 131 -1.02 5.02 -5.78
CA MET A 131 -0.49 3.86 -5.08
C MET A 131 -1.52 2.72 -4.99
N VAL A 132 -2.80 3.01 -4.76
CA VAL A 132 -3.85 1.98 -4.79
C VAL A 132 -3.99 1.37 -6.18
N ASP A 133 -3.97 2.19 -7.23
CA ASP A 133 -4.06 1.74 -8.62
C ASP A 133 -2.91 0.80 -9.03
N LEU A 134 -1.70 1.06 -8.52
CA LEU A 134 -0.53 0.21 -8.72
C LEU A 134 -0.56 -1.05 -7.83
N ALA A 135 -0.98 -0.94 -6.57
CA ALA A 135 -0.94 -2.04 -5.62
C ALA A 135 -2.00 -3.13 -5.90
N LYS A 136 -3.22 -2.75 -6.31
CA LYS A 136 -4.31 -3.71 -6.56
C LYS A 136 -3.95 -4.84 -7.55
N PRO A 137 -3.42 -4.56 -8.76
CA PRO A 137 -3.06 -5.63 -9.69
C PRO A 137 -1.95 -6.54 -9.16
N MET A 138 -0.99 -6.00 -8.41
CA MET A 138 0.09 -6.80 -7.81
C MET A 138 -0.44 -7.71 -6.69
N ALA A 139 -1.31 -7.20 -5.82
CA ALA A 139 -1.96 -8.00 -4.78
C ALA A 139 -2.77 -9.16 -5.37
N ARG A 140 -3.42 -8.95 -6.52
CA ARG A 140 -4.13 -10.02 -7.24
C ARG A 140 -3.19 -11.08 -7.80
N LEU A 141 -2.03 -10.70 -8.32
CA LEU A 141 -1.02 -11.65 -8.78
C LEU A 141 -0.45 -12.46 -7.62
N ALA A 142 -0.09 -11.80 -6.52
CA ALA A 142 0.36 -12.46 -5.29
C ALA A 142 -0.67 -13.48 -4.80
N ALA A 143 -1.96 -13.10 -4.73
CA ALA A 143 -3.05 -14.00 -4.35
C ALA A 143 -3.15 -15.22 -5.29
N GLN A 144 -3.03 -15.03 -6.61
CA GLN A 144 -3.07 -16.13 -7.58
C GLN A 144 -1.89 -17.10 -7.42
N HIS A 145 -0.69 -16.59 -7.19
CA HIS A 145 0.50 -17.42 -6.98
C HIS A 145 0.46 -18.14 -5.63
N VAL A 146 0.00 -17.49 -4.56
CA VAL A 146 -0.23 -18.12 -3.25
C VAL A 146 -1.26 -19.23 -3.36
N GLU A 147 -2.39 -19.00 -4.03
CA GLU A 147 -3.43 -20.02 -4.22
C GLU A 147 -2.90 -21.19 -5.05
N SER A 148 -2.13 -20.93 -6.11
CA SER A 148 -1.50 -21.98 -6.92
C SER A 148 -0.49 -22.82 -6.10
N ALA A 149 0.30 -22.16 -5.23
CA ALA A 149 1.19 -22.84 -4.30
C ALA A 149 0.41 -23.66 -3.26
N HIS A 150 -0.71 -23.14 -2.76
CA HIS A 150 -1.58 -23.84 -1.82
C HIS A 150 -2.15 -25.10 -2.45
N GLN A 151 -2.70 -25.02 -3.65
CA GLN A 151 -3.21 -26.17 -4.40
C GLN A 151 -2.11 -27.21 -4.67
N ALA A 152 -0.90 -26.77 -5.05
CA ALA A 152 0.24 -27.66 -5.25
C ALA A 152 0.61 -28.39 -3.94
N ALA A 153 0.66 -27.68 -2.81
CA ALA A 153 0.96 -28.26 -1.50
C ALA A 153 -0.13 -29.25 -1.03
N GLN A 154 -1.40 -29.03 -1.38
CA GLN A 154 -2.50 -29.95 -1.07
C GLN A 154 -2.45 -31.26 -1.86
N GLN A 155 -1.79 -31.29 -3.02
CA GLN A 155 -1.61 -32.53 -3.80
C GLN A 155 -0.71 -33.54 -3.08
N VAL A 156 0.04 -33.10 -2.06
CA VAL A 156 0.79 -33.99 -1.18
C VAL A 156 -0.15 -34.68 -0.20
N THR A 157 -0.43 -35.93 -0.52
CA THR A 157 -1.19 -36.88 0.31
C THR A 157 -0.28 -38.03 0.79
N PRO A 158 -0.65 -38.77 1.85
CA PRO A 158 0.14 -39.91 2.30
C PRO A 158 0.47 -40.94 1.19
N PRO A 159 -0.44 -41.26 0.25
CA PRO A 159 -0.10 -42.08 -0.91
C PRO A 159 0.95 -41.43 -1.84
N SER A 160 0.85 -40.13 -2.10
CA SER A 160 1.80 -39.43 -2.97
C SER A 160 3.22 -39.36 -2.40
N LEU A 161 3.38 -39.46 -1.06
CA LEU A 161 4.70 -39.56 -0.43
C LEU A 161 5.44 -40.85 -0.83
N LEU A 162 4.70 -41.88 -1.25
CA LEU A 162 5.24 -43.14 -1.76
C LEU A 162 5.49 -43.08 -3.28
N GLU A 163 5.13 -41.97 -3.94
CA GLU A 163 5.31 -41.74 -5.38
C GLU A 163 6.29 -40.57 -5.62
N PRO A 164 7.61 -40.85 -5.70
CA PRO A 164 8.65 -39.82 -5.71
C PRO A 164 8.47 -38.73 -6.77
N VAL A 165 8.04 -39.11 -7.97
CA VAL A 165 7.84 -38.18 -9.10
C VAL A 165 6.69 -37.20 -8.84
N SER A 166 5.61 -37.68 -8.20
CA SER A 166 4.46 -36.85 -7.87
C SER A 166 4.82 -35.83 -6.78
N LEU A 167 5.51 -36.31 -5.75
CA LEU A 167 6.03 -35.50 -4.65
C LEU A 167 6.98 -34.39 -5.13
N GLU A 168 7.99 -34.75 -5.94
CA GLU A 168 8.96 -33.80 -6.49
C GLU A 168 8.29 -32.75 -7.37
N ARG A 169 7.31 -33.14 -8.18
CA ARG A 169 6.55 -32.20 -9.01
C ARG A 169 5.74 -31.21 -8.15
N SER A 170 5.10 -31.71 -7.10
CA SER A 170 4.33 -30.86 -6.18
C SER A 170 5.25 -29.86 -5.46
N ILE A 171 6.38 -30.33 -4.92
CA ILE A 171 7.41 -29.49 -4.27
C ILE A 171 7.90 -28.41 -5.25
N ALA A 172 8.32 -28.81 -6.46
CA ALA A 172 8.84 -27.89 -7.46
C ALA A 172 7.78 -26.86 -7.91
N THR A 173 6.52 -27.28 -8.03
CA THR A 173 5.42 -26.37 -8.39
C THR A 173 5.15 -25.38 -7.26
N ALA A 174 5.02 -25.86 -6.01
CA ALA A 174 4.81 -25.00 -4.85
C ALA A 174 5.94 -23.97 -4.70
N GLY A 175 7.22 -24.40 -4.85
CA GLY A 175 8.36 -23.50 -4.76
C GLY A 175 8.40 -22.45 -5.84
N LYS A 176 8.08 -22.82 -7.07
CA LYS A 176 8.00 -21.89 -8.19
C LYS A 176 6.92 -20.83 -7.97
N GLU A 177 5.74 -21.24 -7.52
CA GLU A 177 4.64 -20.29 -7.29
C GLU A 177 4.88 -19.43 -6.04
N LEU A 178 5.45 -19.98 -4.96
CA LEU A 178 5.88 -19.18 -3.80
C LEU A 178 6.97 -18.16 -4.15
N GLY A 179 7.93 -18.53 -5.00
CA GLY A 179 8.96 -17.59 -5.48
C GLY A 179 8.40 -16.46 -6.34
N ARG A 180 7.32 -16.71 -7.09
CA ARG A 180 6.60 -15.64 -7.81
C ARG A 180 5.81 -14.75 -6.88
N ALA A 181 5.14 -15.34 -5.90
CA ALA A 181 4.43 -14.58 -4.87
C ALA A 181 5.38 -13.68 -4.07
N ASP A 182 6.59 -14.17 -3.74
CA ASP A 182 7.63 -13.38 -3.08
C ASP A 182 8.03 -12.15 -3.90
N GLU A 183 8.26 -12.33 -5.20
CA GLU A 183 8.58 -11.21 -6.10
C GLU A 183 7.41 -10.22 -6.22
N ASP A 184 6.17 -10.69 -6.34
CA ASP A 184 5.00 -9.80 -6.38
C ASP A 184 4.87 -8.97 -5.08
N VAL A 185 5.09 -9.61 -3.93
CA VAL A 185 5.08 -8.96 -2.61
C VAL A 185 6.22 -7.96 -2.47
N ARG A 186 7.41 -8.27 -2.98
CA ARG A 186 8.54 -7.34 -3.00
C ARG A 186 8.25 -6.12 -3.88
N LEU A 187 7.58 -6.32 -5.01
CA LEU A 187 7.16 -5.20 -5.87
C LEU A 187 6.08 -4.34 -5.19
N LEU A 188 5.15 -4.96 -4.45
CA LEU A 188 4.19 -4.26 -3.60
C LEU A 188 4.87 -3.39 -2.54
N GLU A 189 5.87 -3.92 -1.83
CA GLU A 189 6.66 -3.16 -0.86
C GLU A 189 7.26 -1.90 -1.50
N ASN A 190 7.86 -2.03 -2.68
CA ASN A 190 8.45 -0.91 -3.41
C ASN A 190 7.40 0.16 -3.80
N VAL A 191 6.20 -0.24 -4.24
CA VAL A 191 5.11 0.69 -4.57
C VAL A 191 4.69 1.49 -3.33
N VAL A 192 4.50 0.81 -2.20
CA VAL A 192 4.09 1.46 -0.94
C VAL A 192 5.18 2.40 -0.41
N ASP A 193 6.44 2.00 -0.46
CA ASP A 193 7.55 2.85 -0.01
C ASP A 193 7.78 4.05 -0.93
N HIS A 194 7.64 3.87 -2.25
CA HIS A 194 7.72 4.97 -3.20
C HIS A 194 6.58 5.97 -3.00
N ALA A 195 5.36 5.50 -2.78
CA ALA A 195 4.22 6.34 -2.47
C ALA A 195 4.41 7.12 -1.16
N ALA A 196 4.93 6.46 -0.11
CA ALA A 196 5.24 7.12 1.15
C ALA A 196 6.36 8.18 1.01
N ALA A 197 7.34 7.96 0.13
CA ALA A 197 8.35 8.97 -0.20
C ALA A 197 7.74 10.15 -0.99
N SER A 198 6.93 9.87 -2.01
CA SER A 198 6.23 10.87 -2.84
C SER A 198 5.27 11.74 -2.02
N ALA A 199 4.52 11.13 -1.08
CA ALA A 199 3.64 11.85 -0.16
C ALA A 199 4.40 12.85 0.72
N ARG A 200 5.53 12.42 1.30
CA ARG A 200 6.40 13.29 2.12
C ARG A 200 6.99 14.44 1.33
N GLN A 201 7.45 14.17 0.10
CA GLN A 201 7.98 15.20 -0.78
C GLN A 201 6.90 16.22 -1.19
N SER A 202 5.71 15.74 -1.54
CA SER A 202 4.56 16.59 -1.90
C SER A 202 4.12 17.48 -0.75
N ALA A 203 4.07 16.95 0.47
CA ALA A 203 3.78 17.73 1.68
C ALA A 203 4.85 18.80 1.96
N GLY A 204 6.13 18.45 1.77
CA GLY A 204 7.25 19.40 1.88
C GLY A 204 7.14 20.57 0.90
N ILE A 205 6.91 20.28 -0.39
CA ILE A 205 6.76 21.30 -1.43
C ILE A 205 5.55 22.21 -1.14
N ALA A 206 4.41 21.65 -0.71
CA ALA A 206 3.22 22.44 -0.37
C ALA A 206 3.47 23.41 0.80
N SER A 207 4.25 22.97 1.80
CA SER A 207 4.67 23.81 2.93
C SER A 207 5.58 24.95 2.47
N GLU A 208 6.57 24.65 1.62
CA GLU A 208 7.50 25.64 1.06
C GLU A 208 6.78 26.70 0.21
N ILE A 209 5.83 26.28 -0.64
CA ILE A 209 5.02 27.20 -1.48
C ILE A 209 4.18 28.12 -0.57
N THR A 210 3.54 27.56 0.45
CA THR A 210 2.71 28.33 1.38
C THR A 210 3.54 29.37 2.14
N ASP A 211 4.72 28.99 2.62
CA ASP A 211 5.62 29.90 3.33
C ASP A 211 6.25 30.96 2.41
N ASN A 212 6.55 30.61 1.16
CA ASN A 212 7.02 31.56 0.16
C ASN A 212 5.93 32.58 -0.19
N ALA A 213 4.69 32.13 -0.38
CA ALA A 213 3.53 32.99 -0.61
C ALA A 213 3.29 33.94 0.59
N ARG A 214 3.37 33.43 1.82
CA ARG A 214 3.25 34.24 3.04
C ARG A 214 4.36 35.30 3.13
N ARG A 215 5.60 34.94 2.77
CA ARG A 215 6.73 35.89 2.70
C ARG A 215 6.49 36.99 1.68
N ARG A 216 6.09 36.66 0.45
CA ARG A 216 5.81 37.65 -0.60
C ARG A 216 4.68 38.60 -0.22
N MET A 217 3.62 38.10 0.42
CA MET A 217 2.53 38.93 0.94
C MET A 217 2.99 39.88 2.05
N ALA A 218 3.86 39.42 2.95
CA ALA A 218 4.44 40.27 4.00
C ALA A 218 5.41 41.33 3.46
N GLU A 219 6.08 41.05 2.33
CA GLU A 219 6.95 41.99 1.62
C GLU A 219 6.13 43.03 0.82
N HIS A 220 5.06 42.62 0.15
CA HIS A 220 4.18 43.53 -0.60
C HIS A 220 3.27 44.37 0.30
N GLY A 221 2.81 43.83 1.43
CA GLY A 221 2.03 44.57 2.43
C GLY A 221 2.80 45.68 3.17
N ARG A 222 4.14 45.69 3.06
CA ARG A 222 4.98 46.80 3.57
C ARG A 222 5.32 47.85 2.49
N ALA A 223 5.14 47.54 1.22
CA ALA A 223 5.48 48.43 0.11
C ALA A 223 4.34 49.42 -0.26
N GLU A 224 3.08 49.11 0.07
CA GLU A 224 1.95 50.04 -0.06
C GLU A 224 1.76 50.92 1.19
N GLY A 225 2.83 51.57 1.62
CA GLY A 225 2.77 52.68 2.57
C GLY A 225 2.36 53.97 1.86
N VAL A 226 1.06 54.25 1.81
CA VAL A 226 0.38 55.56 1.68
C VAL A 226 1.24 56.72 1.13
N PRO A 227 0.96 57.30 -0.07
CA PRO A 227 1.49 58.61 -0.40
C PRO A 227 0.89 59.62 0.59
N ARG A 228 1.75 60.18 1.44
CA ARG A 228 1.45 61.24 2.41
C ARG A 228 0.70 62.37 1.70
N GLN A 229 -0.62 62.46 1.89
CA GLN A 229 -1.39 63.65 1.54
C GLN A 229 -0.80 64.83 2.32
N ALA A 230 -0.29 65.81 1.60
CA ALA A 230 0.11 67.09 2.17
C ALA A 230 -1.12 67.78 2.77
N ALA A 231 -1.00 68.18 4.03
CA ALA A 231 -2.05 68.82 4.82
C ALA A 231 -2.52 70.15 4.18
N PRO A 232 -3.80 70.54 4.35
CA PRO A 232 -4.28 71.83 3.89
C PRO A 232 -3.81 72.93 4.85
N ALA A 233 -3.21 74.00 4.31
CA ALA A 233 -2.89 75.20 5.07
C ALA A 233 -4.17 76.00 5.35
N VAL A 234 -4.47 76.22 6.63
CA VAL A 234 -5.53 77.12 7.11
C VAL A 234 -4.86 78.33 7.77
N GLY A 235 -5.32 79.54 7.40
CA GLY A 235 -5.01 80.83 8.05
C GLY A 235 -4.45 81.85 7.06
N SER A 236 -4.98 83.05 6.85
CA SER A 236 -5.76 83.91 7.75
C SER A 236 -6.62 84.93 6.97
N PRO A 237 -7.65 85.52 7.60
CA PRO A 237 -8.41 86.65 7.04
C PRO A 237 -7.67 87.97 7.29
N VAL A 238 -7.99 89.03 6.53
CA VAL A 238 -8.25 90.41 6.99
C VAL A 238 -8.18 91.42 5.82
N ARG A 239 -9.29 92.17 5.69
CA ARG A 239 -9.57 93.47 5.05
C ARG A 239 -9.47 93.63 3.55
#